data_AF-A0A848ELS6-F1
#
_entry.id   AF-A0A848ELS6-F1
#
_cell.length_a   1.000
_cell.length_b   1.000
_cell.length_c   1.000
_cell.angle_alpha   90.00
_cell.angle_beta   90.00
_cell.angle_gamma   90.00
#
_symmetry.space_group_name_H-M   'P 1'
#
loop_
_entity.id
_entity.type
_entity.pdbx_description
1 polymer ?
#
loop_
_entity_poly.entity_id
_entity_poly.type
_entity_poly.pdbx_seq_one_letter_code
_entity_poly.pdbx_strand_id
1 'polypeptide(L)'
;MSLEEKAADKYSKFLKRFTGLFLILMVSISIGLASFASNVETVEQQTDDFLPDSEPVIKAFDALDAEFFSAGGTNYVILIEPEPRYGNSSEIRDVRNPEFLRYVRTVTAELNSLQKITDVSSPSDLFKDIPSSKRSVQNALDQMGESRWSQSIAKDYSAVKIQVTTAGLTSEEQSQVADTIRNSIQAQQMSSKLDISYTGQLYIDEAFQEQSQESQSLTGLLSLLGVTLVVIILFRSIYYGLNSLLTVVFGLAVGFGIYGLLGLNITPQTSGSISLGIGIAVDFGIQPIARYREERQERDIQKSLKHTLTSVVTPMTVGLIAANIGFLALAFGKLTFLSDLGYLLALTTTFAYIAALTIVPASIVFYDKYITDKIPDINIKQLYYKVTKQS
;
A
#
# COMPACT_ATOMS: atom_id res chain seq x y z
N MET A 1 15.93 46.31 -8.52
CA MET A 1 14.89 45.26 -8.50
C MET A 1 15.27 44.19 -9.51
N SER A 2 15.67 43.01 -9.04
CA SER A 2 16.01 41.87 -9.91
C SER A 2 14.77 41.39 -10.69
N LEU A 3 14.97 40.59 -11.74
CA LEU A 3 13.85 39.99 -12.51
C LEU A 3 12.95 39.14 -11.60
N GLU A 4 13.53 38.37 -10.69
CA GLU A 4 12.82 37.57 -9.68
C GLU A 4 11.96 38.44 -8.77
N GLU A 5 12.50 39.56 -8.29
CA GLU A 5 11.78 40.45 -7.39
C GLU A 5 10.59 41.13 -8.09
N LYS A 6 10.71 41.41 -9.40
CA LYS A 6 9.61 41.93 -10.23
C LYS A 6 8.53 40.88 -10.47
N ALA A 7 8.92 39.64 -10.72
CA ALA A 7 8.00 38.52 -10.85
C ALA A 7 7.23 38.27 -9.54
N ALA A 8 7.93 38.24 -8.41
CA ALA A 8 7.35 38.07 -7.08
C ALA A 8 6.38 39.21 -6.71
N ASP A 9 6.71 40.47 -7.04
CA ASP A 9 5.80 41.61 -6.82
C ASP A 9 4.52 41.49 -7.67
N LYS A 10 4.66 41.15 -8.96
CA LYS A 10 3.49 40.96 -9.85
C LYS A 10 2.61 39.80 -9.39
N TYR A 11 3.22 38.68 -9.03
CA TYR A 11 2.53 37.47 -8.58
C TYR A 11 1.86 37.65 -7.22
N SER A 12 2.53 38.26 -6.24
CA SER A 12 1.92 38.57 -4.94
C SER A 12 0.71 39.50 -5.06
N LYS A 13 0.77 40.52 -5.93
CA LYS A 13 -0.40 41.39 -6.22
C LYS A 13 -1.56 40.60 -6.83
N PHE A 14 -1.27 39.69 -7.76
CA PHE A 14 -2.27 38.81 -8.36
C PHE A 14 -2.95 37.92 -7.31
N LEU A 15 -2.16 37.22 -6.49
CA LEU A 15 -2.66 36.37 -5.41
C LEU A 15 -3.53 37.13 -4.42
N LYS A 16 -3.13 38.34 -4.02
CA LYS A 16 -3.91 39.19 -3.09
C LYS A 16 -5.23 39.67 -3.70
N ARG A 17 -5.27 39.92 -5.01
CA ARG A 17 -6.47 40.41 -5.70
C ARG A 17 -7.50 39.31 -5.94
N PHE A 18 -7.06 38.12 -6.33
CA PHE A 18 -7.92 37.02 -6.78
C PHE A 18 -7.92 35.79 -5.85
N THR A 19 -7.62 35.99 -4.56
CA THR A 19 -7.35 34.89 -3.61
C THR A 19 -8.44 33.81 -3.58
N GLY A 20 -9.71 34.19 -3.43
CA GLY A 20 -10.81 33.21 -3.35
C GLY A 20 -11.03 32.44 -4.65
N LEU A 21 -11.02 33.14 -5.79
CA LEU A 21 -11.20 32.51 -7.11
C LEU A 21 -10.03 31.60 -7.47
N PHE A 22 -8.81 31.98 -7.08
CA PHE A 22 -7.61 31.17 -7.28
C PHE A 22 -7.62 29.89 -6.43
N LEU A 23 -8.05 29.96 -5.17
CA LEU A 23 -8.21 28.76 -4.34
C LEU A 23 -9.26 27.80 -4.90
N ILE A 24 -10.40 28.32 -5.36
CA ILE A 24 -11.43 27.50 -6.01
C ILE A 24 -10.86 26.83 -7.27
N LEU A 25 -10.12 27.57 -8.10
CA LEU A 25 -9.48 27.02 -9.29
C LEU A 25 -8.51 25.89 -8.94
N MET A 26 -7.65 26.09 -7.93
CA MET A 26 -6.68 25.07 -7.51
C MET A 26 -7.35 23.84 -6.91
N VAL A 27 -8.43 24.01 -6.15
CA VAL A 27 -9.24 22.89 -5.64
C VAL A 27 -9.88 22.12 -6.80
N SER A 28 -10.47 22.82 -7.78
CA SER A 28 -11.05 22.17 -8.97
C SER A 28 -10.02 21.41 -9.79
N ILE A 29 -8.82 21.98 -9.99
CA ILE A 29 -7.71 21.30 -10.67
C ILE A 29 -7.27 20.07 -9.86
N SER A 30 -7.16 20.21 -8.54
CA SER A 30 -6.79 19.11 -7.65
C SER A 30 -7.80 17.97 -7.73
N ILE A 31 -9.10 18.26 -7.72
CA ILE A 31 -10.16 17.24 -7.83
C ILE A 31 -10.11 16.58 -9.22
N GLY A 32 -9.97 17.36 -10.29
CA GLY A 32 -9.93 16.83 -11.65
C GLY A 32 -8.69 15.99 -11.96
N LEU A 33 -7.54 16.28 -11.33
CA LEU A 33 -6.36 15.43 -11.45
C LEU A 33 -6.44 14.22 -10.51
N ALA A 34 -6.92 14.42 -9.28
CA ALA A 34 -7.09 13.34 -8.32
C ALA A 34 -8.13 12.29 -8.75
N SER A 35 -9.09 12.64 -9.62
CA SER A 35 -10.01 11.64 -10.16
C SER A 35 -9.30 10.57 -10.99
N PHE A 36 -8.11 10.87 -11.54
CA PHE A 36 -7.31 9.86 -12.22
C PHE A 36 -6.54 8.93 -11.27
N ALA A 37 -6.52 9.23 -9.96
CA ALA A 37 -5.96 8.32 -8.97
C ALA A 37 -6.79 7.02 -8.87
N SER A 38 -8.07 7.03 -9.29
CA SER A 38 -8.86 5.80 -9.37
C SER A 38 -8.38 4.83 -10.45
N ASN A 39 -7.55 5.30 -11.39
CA ASN A 39 -6.92 4.44 -12.40
C ASN A 39 -5.66 3.76 -11.86
N VAL A 40 -5.21 4.12 -10.65
CA VAL A 40 -4.11 3.44 -9.99
C VAL A 40 -4.68 2.17 -9.38
N GLU A 41 -4.38 1.03 -10.00
CA GLU A 41 -4.71 -0.27 -9.42
C GLU A 41 -3.59 -0.69 -8.46
N THR A 42 -3.97 -1.38 -7.39
CA THR A 42 -2.98 -2.09 -6.58
C THR A 42 -2.72 -3.42 -7.26
N VAL A 43 -1.70 -3.44 -8.10
CA VAL A 43 -1.32 -4.62 -8.84
C VAL A 43 -0.26 -5.35 -8.02
N GLU A 44 -0.49 -6.64 -7.85
CA GLU A 44 0.52 -7.50 -7.30
C GLU A 44 1.70 -7.63 -8.27
N GLN A 45 2.91 -7.49 -7.76
CA GLN A 45 4.11 -7.83 -8.52
C GLN A 45 4.49 -9.27 -8.24
N GLN A 46 4.52 -10.08 -9.28
CA GLN A 46 5.13 -11.38 -9.25
C GLN A 46 6.66 -11.24 -9.25
N THR A 47 7.37 -12.34 -8.96
CA THR A 47 8.84 -12.28 -8.74
C THR A 47 9.61 -11.91 -10.01
N ASP A 48 9.07 -12.26 -11.17
CA ASP A 48 9.50 -11.86 -12.51
C ASP A 48 9.30 -10.35 -12.78
N ASP A 49 8.21 -9.76 -12.30
CA ASP A 49 7.93 -8.32 -12.43
C ASP A 49 8.94 -7.42 -11.71
N PHE A 50 9.79 -7.99 -10.83
CA PHE A 50 10.83 -7.21 -10.14
C PHE A 50 11.94 -6.76 -11.09
N LEU A 51 12.14 -7.46 -12.19
CA LEU A 51 13.12 -7.10 -13.21
C LEU A 51 12.41 -6.52 -14.43
N PRO A 52 13.08 -5.67 -15.22
CA PRO A 52 12.48 -5.14 -16.43
C PRO A 52 12.38 -6.24 -17.49
N ASP A 53 11.30 -6.26 -18.28
CA ASP A 53 11.06 -7.19 -19.40
C ASP A 53 12.21 -7.24 -20.43
N SER A 54 13.04 -6.20 -20.44
CA SER A 54 14.22 -6.13 -21.31
C SER A 54 15.33 -7.11 -20.92
N GLU A 55 15.37 -7.60 -19.67
CA GLU A 55 16.42 -8.47 -19.16
C GLU A 55 16.40 -9.85 -19.86
N PRO A 56 17.56 -10.39 -20.29
CA PRO A 56 17.61 -11.66 -21.01
C PRO A 56 17.05 -12.84 -20.21
N VAL A 57 17.15 -12.79 -18.88
CA VAL A 57 16.64 -13.84 -17.99
C VAL A 57 15.11 -13.88 -18.02
N ILE A 58 14.44 -12.72 -18.01
CA ILE A 58 12.98 -12.63 -18.08
C ILE A 58 12.49 -13.16 -19.42
N LYS A 59 13.09 -12.71 -20.54
CA LYS A 59 12.74 -13.23 -21.87
C LYS A 59 12.92 -14.74 -22.03
N ALA A 60 13.96 -15.30 -21.40
CA ALA A 60 14.19 -16.74 -21.42
C ALA A 60 13.14 -17.48 -20.58
N PHE A 61 12.75 -16.90 -19.44
CA PHE A 61 11.69 -17.41 -18.59
C PHE A 61 10.33 -17.38 -19.30
N ASP A 62 9.93 -16.24 -19.87
CA ASP A 62 8.69 -16.08 -20.64
C ASP A 62 8.59 -17.09 -21.80
N ALA A 63 9.71 -17.33 -22.49
CA ALA A 63 9.77 -18.28 -23.59
C ALA A 63 9.58 -19.73 -23.09
N LEU A 64 10.20 -20.08 -21.95
CA LEU A 64 10.01 -21.39 -21.33
C LEU A 64 8.57 -21.57 -20.84
N ASP A 65 7.98 -20.54 -20.23
CA ASP A 65 6.60 -20.57 -19.74
C ASP A 65 5.59 -20.72 -20.85
N ALA A 66 5.77 -19.99 -21.96
CA ALA A 66 4.94 -20.13 -23.14
C ALA A 66 5.00 -21.55 -23.74
N GLU A 67 6.18 -22.18 -23.78
CA GLU A 67 6.41 -23.46 -24.46
C GLU A 67 6.11 -24.69 -23.58
N PHE A 68 6.42 -24.65 -22.28
CA PHE A 68 6.38 -25.80 -21.39
C PHE A 68 5.38 -25.68 -20.25
N PHE A 69 5.08 -24.47 -19.80
CA PHE A 69 4.28 -24.22 -18.59
C PHE A 69 2.96 -23.51 -18.90
N SER A 70 2.38 -23.71 -20.10
CA SER A 70 1.20 -23.02 -20.68
C SER A 70 -0.08 -22.98 -19.81
N ALA A 71 -0.04 -23.45 -18.57
CA ALA A 71 -0.94 -23.09 -17.49
C ALA A 71 -0.13 -22.30 -16.45
N GLY A 72 -0.05 -20.97 -16.61
CA GLY A 72 0.50 -20.01 -15.64
C GLY A 72 -0.33 -19.97 -14.35
N GLY A 73 -0.35 -21.11 -13.66
CA GLY A 73 -1.17 -21.37 -12.50
C GLY A 73 -0.36 -21.15 -11.23
N THR A 74 -0.92 -20.37 -10.31
CA THR A 74 -0.35 -20.26 -8.98
C THR A 74 -0.77 -21.47 -8.15
N ASN A 75 0.17 -21.96 -7.34
CA ASN A 75 -0.07 -23.07 -6.43
C ASN A 75 -0.62 -22.56 -5.10
N TYR A 76 -1.67 -23.20 -4.63
CA TYR A 76 -2.22 -23.05 -3.29
C TYR A 76 -2.10 -24.39 -2.56
N VAL A 77 -1.47 -24.40 -1.40
CA VAL A 77 -1.13 -25.62 -0.67
C VAL A 77 -1.88 -25.64 0.66
N ILE A 78 -2.58 -26.73 0.91
CA ILE A 78 -3.31 -26.97 2.16
C ILE A 78 -2.63 -28.12 2.88
N LEU A 79 -2.27 -27.88 4.14
CA LEU A 79 -1.78 -28.89 5.06
C LEU A 79 -2.90 -29.23 6.05
N ILE A 80 -3.26 -30.51 6.15
CA ILE A 80 -4.31 -30.98 7.06
C ILE A 80 -3.70 -31.96 8.05
N GLU A 81 -3.82 -31.63 9.33
CA GLU A 81 -3.31 -32.40 10.47
C GLU A 81 -4.47 -32.78 11.39
N PRO A 82 -4.68 -34.08 11.69
CA PRO A 82 -5.62 -34.48 12.72
C PRO A 82 -5.12 -34.06 14.11
N GLU A 83 -5.91 -33.26 14.84
CA GLU A 83 -5.55 -32.71 16.15
C GLU A 83 -6.48 -33.30 17.24
N PRO A 84 -6.20 -34.52 17.74
CA PRO A 84 -7.05 -35.19 18.73
C PRO A 84 -7.10 -34.38 20.04
N ARG A 85 -8.30 -34.15 20.58
CA ARG A 85 -8.53 -33.30 21.77
C ARG A 85 -7.97 -33.89 23.06
N TYR A 86 -7.88 -35.22 23.16
CA TYR A 86 -7.41 -35.92 24.36
C TYR A 86 -6.58 -37.16 24.02
N GLY A 87 -5.66 -37.53 24.93
CA GLY A 87 -4.78 -38.69 24.83
C GLY A 87 -5.48 -40.05 24.59
N ASN A 88 -6.71 -40.21 25.06
CA ASN A 88 -7.50 -41.45 24.96
C ASN A 88 -8.74 -41.32 24.07
N SER A 89 -8.86 -40.28 23.23
CA SER A 89 -10.01 -40.16 22.33
C SER A 89 -9.93 -41.18 21.18
N SER A 90 -11.09 -41.55 20.63
CA SER A 90 -11.20 -42.36 19.41
C SER A 90 -11.01 -41.53 18.13
N GLU A 91 -10.55 -40.28 18.25
CA GLU A 91 -10.34 -39.38 17.12
C GLU A 91 -9.16 -39.86 16.28
N ILE A 92 -9.21 -39.49 15.01
CA ILE A 92 -8.20 -39.86 14.04
C ILE A 92 -6.91 -39.12 14.37
N ARG A 93 -5.79 -39.84 14.31
CA ARG A 93 -4.43 -39.32 14.55
C ARG A 93 -3.46 -39.63 13.43
N ASP A 94 -3.86 -40.54 12.54
CA ASP A 94 -3.01 -41.09 11.50
C ASP A 94 -3.76 -40.98 10.19
N VAL A 95 -3.16 -40.25 9.27
CA VAL A 95 -3.80 -39.89 8.00
C VAL A 95 -4.00 -41.09 7.06
N ARG A 96 -3.42 -42.25 7.38
CA ARG A 96 -3.71 -43.53 6.70
C ARG A 96 -5.08 -44.11 7.08
N ASN A 97 -5.83 -43.48 8.00
CA ASN A 97 -7.18 -43.92 8.31
C ASN A 97 -8.09 -43.78 7.06
N PRO A 98 -8.80 -44.85 6.63
CA PRO A 98 -9.71 -44.79 5.48
C PRO A 98 -10.78 -43.70 5.57
N GLU A 99 -11.29 -43.38 6.76
CA GLU A 99 -12.26 -42.29 6.97
C GLU A 99 -11.63 -40.94 6.61
N PHE A 100 -10.38 -40.72 7.02
CA PHE A 100 -9.62 -39.51 6.70
C PHE A 100 -9.34 -39.38 5.20
N LEU A 101 -8.90 -40.46 4.54
CA LEU A 101 -8.68 -40.44 3.09
C LEU A 101 -9.98 -40.19 2.30
N ARG A 102 -11.14 -40.62 2.82
CA ARG A 102 -12.45 -40.32 2.19
C ARG A 102 -12.85 -38.87 2.37
N TYR A 103 -12.59 -38.30 3.55
CA TYR A 103 -12.73 -36.86 3.78
C TYR A 103 -11.87 -36.07 2.78
N VAL A 104 -10.58 -36.41 2.67
CA VAL A 104 -9.65 -35.78 1.71
C VAL A 104 -10.18 -35.91 0.29
N ARG A 105 -10.66 -37.09 -0.13
CA ARG A 105 -11.25 -37.29 -1.47
C ARG A 105 -12.46 -36.39 -1.72
N THR A 106 -13.30 -36.18 -0.69
CA THR A 106 -14.48 -35.33 -0.80
C THR A 106 -14.08 -33.87 -0.98
N VAL A 107 -13.14 -33.39 -0.16
CA VAL A 107 -12.54 -32.05 -0.29
C VAL A 107 -11.91 -31.86 -1.67
N THR A 108 -11.08 -32.81 -2.12
CA THR A 108 -10.46 -32.76 -3.46
C THR A 108 -11.48 -32.69 -4.59
N ALA A 109 -12.57 -33.46 -4.50
CA ALA A 109 -13.62 -33.45 -5.51
C ALA A 109 -14.40 -32.12 -5.54
N GLU A 110 -14.66 -31.53 -4.38
CA GLU A 110 -15.28 -30.21 -4.27
C GLU A 110 -14.38 -29.11 -4.84
N LEU A 111 -13.11 -29.08 -4.44
CA LEU A 111 -12.15 -28.09 -4.94
C LEU A 111 -11.98 -28.20 -6.47
N ASN A 112 -11.88 -29.40 -7.02
CA ASN A 112 -11.85 -29.62 -8.47
C ASN A 112 -13.11 -29.12 -9.21
N SER A 113 -14.23 -28.93 -8.51
CA SER A 113 -15.47 -28.42 -9.12
C SER A 113 -15.55 -26.89 -9.13
N LEU A 114 -14.65 -26.19 -8.42
CA LEU A 114 -14.64 -24.74 -8.37
C LEU A 114 -14.14 -24.14 -9.69
N GLN A 115 -14.71 -22.99 -10.05
CA GLN A 115 -14.24 -22.23 -11.21
C GLN A 115 -12.81 -21.73 -10.97
N LYS A 116 -12.01 -21.71 -12.04
CA LYS A 116 -10.60 -21.25 -12.06
C LYS A 116 -9.58 -22.13 -11.33
N ILE A 117 -10.02 -23.24 -10.74
CA ILE A 117 -9.12 -24.33 -10.33
C ILE A 117 -8.90 -25.23 -11.56
N THR A 118 -7.63 -25.48 -11.88
CA THR A 118 -7.23 -26.28 -13.04
C THR A 118 -6.93 -27.72 -12.66
N ASP A 119 -6.33 -27.93 -11.49
CA ASP A 119 -5.98 -29.25 -10.96
C ASP A 119 -5.95 -29.23 -9.44
N VAL A 120 -6.33 -30.35 -8.81
CA VAL A 120 -6.13 -30.57 -7.38
C VAL A 120 -5.50 -31.93 -7.16
N SER A 121 -4.30 -31.93 -6.62
CA SER A 121 -3.50 -33.12 -6.29
C SER A 121 -3.55 -33.40 -4.80
N SER A 122 -3.92 -34.62 -4.44
CA SER A 122 -4.09 -35.05 -3.06
C SER A 122 -3.59 -36.50 -2.84
N PRO A 123 -3.35 -36.92 -1.59
CA PRO A 123 -3.06 -38.31 -1.28
C PRO A 123 -4.16 -39.29 -1.70
N SER A 124 -5.40 -38.80 -1.85
CA SER A 124 -6.53 -39.66 -2.22
C SER A 124 -6.46 -40.15 -3.67
N ASP A 125 -5.64 -39.49 -4.51
CA ASP A 125 -5.38 -39.82 -5.91
C ASP A 125 -4.32 -40.91 -6.06
N LEU A 126 -3.55 -41.19 -4.99
CA LEU A 126 -2.63 -42.32 -4.94
C LEU A 126 -3.37 -43.67 -5.01
N PHE A 127 -4.66 -43.69 -4.68
CA PHE A 127 -5.47 -44.90 -4.60
C PHE A 127 -6.60 -44.84 -5.63
N LYS A 128 -6.72 -45.87 -6.48
CA LYS A 128 -7.90 -46.02 -7.34
C LYS A 128 -9.18 -46.08 -6.51
N ASP A 129 -9.18 -46.98 -5.52
CA ASP A 129 -10.22 -47.11 -4.50
C ASP A 129 -9.59 -47.00 -3.12
N ILE A 130 -10.19 -46.20 -2.22
CA ILE A 130 -9.67 -46.05 -0.86
C ILE A 130 -9.79 -47.39 -0.12
N PRO A 131 -8.66 -47.97 0.34
CA PRO A 131 -8.69 -49.25 1.04
C PRO A 131 -9.54 -49.21 2.31
N SER A 132 -10.14 -50.34 2.67
CA SER A 132 -11.06 -50.44 3.81
C SER A 132 -10.40 -50.45 5.18
N SER A 133 -9.07 -50.63 5.26
CA SER A 133 -8.34 -50.69 6.52
C SER A 133 -6.99 -49.95 6.45
N LYS A 134 -6.55 -49.41 7.59
CA LYS A 134 -5.24 -48.76 7.74
C LYS A 134 -4.08 -49.66 7.30
N ARG A 135 -4.15 -50.96 7.58
CA ARG A 135 -3.12 -51.93 7.16
C ARG A 135 -3.06 -52.07 5.64
N SER A 136 -4.23 -52.08 4.99
CA SER A 136 -4.31 -52.13 3.52
C SER A 136 -3.76 -50.85 2.89
N VAL A 137 -4.02 -49.69 3.51
CA VAL A 137 -3.40 -48.42 3.09
C VAL A 137 -1.87 -48.50 3.20
N GLN A 138 -1.33 -48.98 4.33
CA GLN A 138 0.12 -49.12 4.48
C GLN A 138 0.74 -50.03 3.42
N ASN A 139 0.17 -51.21 3.19
CA ASN A 139 0.67 -52.15 2.19
C ASN A 139 0.69 -51.53 0.77
N ALA A 140 -0.28 -50.68 0.44
CA ALA A 140 -0.32 -49.98 -0.84
C ALA A 140 0.78 -48.91 -0.92
N LEU A 141 1.01 -48.15 0.15
CA LEU A 141 2.11 -47.17 0.21
C LEU A 141 3.48 -47.84 0.08
N ASP A 142 3.69 -48.99 0.72
CA ASP A 142 4.94 -49.76 0.64
C ASP A 142 5.22 -50.24 -0.79
N GLN A 143 4.18 -50.62 -1.55
CA GLN A 143 4.31 -51.05 -2.95
C GLN A 143 4.63 -49.89 -3.91
N MET A 144 4.11 -48.69 -3.64
CA MET A 144 4.33 -47.51 -4.50
C MET A 144 5.71 -46.88 -4.33
N GLY A 145 6.38 -47.16 -3.20
CA GLY A 145 7.67 -46.58 -2.84
C GLY A 145 7.56 -45.18 -2.21
N GLU A 146 8.46 -44.91 -1.26
CA GLU A 146 8.44 -43.69 -0.43
C GLU A 146 8.47 -42.39 -1.25
N SER A 147 9.26 -42.35 -2.33
CA SER A 147 9.43 -41.13 -3.14
C SER A 147 8.13 -40.60 -3.74
N ARG A 148 7.14 -41.48 -3.99
CA ARG A 148 5.88 -41.09 -4.62
C ARG A 148 4.86 -40.59 -3.61
N TRP A 149 4.67 -41.29 -2.49
CA TRP A 149 3.65 -40.89 -1.52
C TRP A 149 4.12 -39.79 -0.56
N SER A 150 5.44 -39.69 -0.31
CA SER A 150 6.00 -38.67 0.58
C SER A 150 5.88 -37.24 0.04
N GLN A 151 5.48 -37.08 -1.23
CA GLN A 151 5.15 -35.77 -1.80
C GLN A 151 3.84 -35.20 -1.25
N SER A 152 2.91 -36.06 -0.81
CA SER A 152 1.57 -35.67 -0.35
C SER A 152 1.25 -36.12 1.08
N ILE A 153 2.00 -37.06 1.67
CA ILE A 153 1.80 -37.53 3.05
C ILE A 153 3.10 -37.36 3.84
N ALA A 154 3.02 -36.81 5.06
CA ALA A 154 4.17 -36.71 5.95
C ALA A 154 4.73 -38.10 6.32
N LYS A 155 6.05 -38.21 6.49
CA LYS A 155 6.72 -39.52 6.72
C LYS A 155 6.29 -40.22 8.01
N ASP A 156 5.88 -39.44 9.00
CA ASP A 156 5.35 -39.91 10.27
C ASP A 156 3.82 -40.13 10.24
N TYR A 157 3.18 -39.91 9.09
CA TYR A 157 1.74 -40.03 8.87
C TYR A 157 0.88 -39.08 9.74
N SER A 158 1.47 -37.98 10.20
CA SER A 158 0.79 -36.93 10.98
C SER A 158 -0.04 -36.01 10.11
N ALA A 159 0.40 -35.73 8.89
CA ALA A 159 -0.16 -34.70 8.04
C ALA A 159 -0.33 -35.16 6.58
N VAL A 160 -1.26 -34.51 5.88
CA VAL A 160 -1.35 -34.58 4.42
C VAL A 160 -1.28 -33.21 3.78
N LYS A 161 -0.70 -33.17 2.60
CA LYS A 161 -0.60 -31.99 1.73
C LYS A 161 -1.54 -32.17 0.54
N ILE A 162 -2.45 -31.22 0.37
CA ILE A 162 -3.27 -31.06 -0.83
C ILE A 162 -2.70 -29.86 -1.60
N GLN A 163 -2.45 -30.03 -2.89
CA GLN A 163 -1.97 -28.97 -3.77
C GLN A 163 -3.06 -28.63 -4.78
N VAL A 164 -3.46 -27.37 -4.81
CA VAL A 164 -4.45 -26.81 -5.73
C VAL A 164 -3.69 -25.94 -6.71
N THR A 165 -3.90 -26.17 -7.99
CA THR A 165 -3.36 -25.36 -9.09
C THR A 165 -4.50 -24.55 -9.67
N THR A 166 -4.27 -23.25 -9.87
CA THR A 166 -5.27 -22.34 -10.45
C THR A 166 -4.91 -21.99 -11.90
N ALA A 167 -5.82 -21.34 -12.63
CA ALA A 167 -5.46 -20.63 -13.86
C ALA A 167 -4.80 -19.28 -13.52
N GLY A 168 -4.35 -18.51 -14.50
CA GLY A 168 -3.94 -17.12 -14.25
C GLY A 168 -5.09 -16.32 -13.65
N LEU A 169 -4.86 -15.71 -12.48
CA LEU A 169 -5.85 -14.93 -11.72
C LEU A 169 -5.43 -13.46 -11.65
N THR A 170 -6.39 -12.54 -11.73
CA THR A 170 -6.15 -11.15 -11.32
C THR A 170 -6.08 -11.04 -9.80
N SER A 171 -5.48 -9.96 -9.26
CA SER A 171 -5.36 -9.78 -7.80
C SER A 171 -6.71 -9.83 -7.07
N GLU A 172 -7.78 -9.29 -7.65
CA GLU A 172 -9.13 -9.38 -7.06
C GLU A 172 -9.66 -10.82 -7.04
N GLU A 173 -9.36 -11.59 -8.09
CA GLU A 173 -9.81 -12.97 -8.22
C GLU A 173 -9.04 -13.92 -7.30
N GLN A 174 -7.78 -13.62 -7.00
CA GLN A 174 -6.96 -14.41 -6.09
C GLN A 174 -7.56 -14.51 -4.69
N SER A 175 -7.94 -13.38 -4.08
CA SER A 175 -8.54 -13.36 -2.76
C SER A 175 -9.90 -14.09 -2.76
N GLN A 176 -10.73 -13.88 -3.79
CA GLN A 176 -11.99 -14.60 -3.93
C GLN A 176 -11.82 -16.12 -4.04
N VAL A 177 -10.82 -16.58 -4.80
CA VAL A 177 -10.52 -18.01 -4.95
C VAL A 177 -10.00 -18.59 -3.64
N ALA A 178 -9.07 -17.90 -2.98
CA ALA A 178 -8.51 -18.35 -1.70
C ALA A 178 -9.59 -18.42 -0.60
N ASP A 179 -10.46 -17.42 -0.48
CA ASP A 179 -11.63 -17.45 0.40
C ASP A 179 -12.56 -18.62 0.08
N THR A 180 -12.83 -18.87 -1.20
CA THR A 180 -13.69 -19.98 -1.63
C THR A 180 -13.09 -21.32 -1.22
N ILE A 181 -11.79 -21.52 -1.43
CA ILE A 181 -11.07 -22.74 -1.00
C ILE A 181 -11.19 -22.92 0.52
N ARG A 182 -10.91 -21.86 1.30
CA ARG A 182 -10.99 -21.90 2.78
C ARG A 182 -12.40 -22.25 3.24
N ASN A 183 -13.43 -21.64 2.66
CA ASN A 183 -14.83 -21.87 3.00
C ASN A 183 -15.31 -23.28 2.64
N SER A 184 -14.93 -23.81 1.47
CA SER A 184 -15.25 -25.20 1.07
C SER A 184 -14.69 -26.22 2.04
N ILE A 185 -13.43 -26.04 2.47
CA ILE A 185 -12.81 -26.95 3.44
C ILE A 185 -13.49 -26.87 4.80
N GLN A 186 -13.81 -25.66 5.28
CA GLN A 186 -14.47 -25.47 6.57
C GLN A 186 -15.93 -25.98 6.59
N ALA A 187 -16.61 -26.00 5.44
CA ALA A 187 -17.96 -26.53 5.31
C ALA A 187 -18.00 -28.06 5.48
N GLN A 188 -16.90 -28.76 5.19
CA GLN A 188 -16.81 -30.20 5.34
C GLN A 188 -16.62 -30.59 6.81
N GLN A 189 -17.59 -31.32 7.36
CA GLN A 189 -17.52 -31.79 8.75
C GLN A 189 -16.74 -33.09 8.85
N MET A 190 -15.85 -33.16 9.84
CA MET A 190 -15.18 -34.39 10.23
C MET A 190 -15.43 -34.71 11.71
N SER A 191 -15.49 -36.00 12.05
CA SER A 191 -15.65 -36.50 13.42
C SER A 191 -14.50 -36.08 14.35
N SER A 192 -13.32 -35.78 13.79
CA SER A 192 -12.12 -35.37 14.52
C SER A 192 -11.84 -33.90 14.29
N LYS A 193 -11.29 -33.20 15.30
CA LYS A 193 -10.78 -31.85 15.11
C LYS A 193 -9.59 -31.90 14.15
N LEU A 194 -9.57 -31.01 13.17
CA LEU A 194 -8.50 -30.85 12.20
C LEU A 194 -7.82 -29.50 12.46
N ASP A 195 -6.50 -29.50 12.44
CA ASP A 195 -5.72 -28.29 12.23
C ASP A 195 -5.43 -28.16 10.74
N ILE A 196 -5.76 -27.01 10.17
CA ILE A 196 -5.69 -26.76 8.74
C ILE A 196 -4.85 -25.51 8.53
N SER A 197 -3.70 -25.71 7.90
CA SER A 197 -2.76 -24.64 7.57
C SER A 197 -2.72 -24.44 6.06
N TYR A 198 -2.49 -23.19 5.64
CA TYR A 198 -2.47 -22.79 4.24
C TYR A 198 -1.12 -22.18 3.89
N THR A 199 -0.65 -22.45 2.67
CA THR A 199 0.58 -21.89 2.11
C THR A 199 0.54 -21.98 0.57
N GLY A 200 1.68 -21.84 -0.09
CA GLY A 200 1.76 -21.70 -1.53
C GLY A 200 1.69 -20.25 -1.97
N GLN A 201 2.03 -20.02 -3.24
CA GLN A 201 2.20 -18.69 -3.80
C GLN A 201 0.92 -17.87 -3.65
N LEU A 202 -0.24 -18.43 -4.07
CA LEU A 202 -1.53 -17.74 -3.99
C LEU A 202 -1.93 -17.31 -2.56
N TYR A 203 -1.61 -18.11 -1.55
CA TYR A 203 -1.90 -17.74 -0.15
C TYR A 203 -0.96 -16.65 0.35
N ILE A 204 0.33 -16.76 0.03
CA ILE A 204 1.34 -15.78 0.45
C ILE A 204 1.04 -14.42 -0.18
N ASP A 205 0.69 -14.43 -1.46
CA ASP A 205 0.31 -13.29 -2.28
C ASP A 205 -0.91 -12.55 -1.69
N GLU A 206 -2.01 -13.28 -1.47
CA GLU A 206 -3.20 -12.75 -0.81
C GLU A 206 -2.87 -12.15 0.57
N ALA A 207 -2.17 -12.91 1.43
CA ALA A 207 -1.86 -12.48 2.78
C ALA A 207 -0.95 -11.24 2.78
N PHE A 208 0.00 -11.16 1.85
CA PHE A 208 0.87 -10.01 1.71
C PHE A 208 0.12 -8.78 1.22
N GLN A 209 -0.82 -8.95 0.29
CA GLN A 209 -1.66 -7.87 -0.22
C GLN A 209 -2.61 -7.34 0.86
N GLU A 210 -3.31 -8.21 1.59
CA GLU A 210 -4.22 -7.82 2.68
C GLU A 210 -3.46 -7.07 3.78
N GLN A 211 -2.35 -7.66 4.25
CA GLN A 211 -1.55 -7.06 5.31
C GLN A 211 -0.92 -5.73 4.88
N SER A 212 -0.55 -5.59 3.61
CA SER A 212 0.01 -4.36 3.06
C SER A 212 -1.04 -3.25 2.97
N GLN A 213 -2.27 -3.55 2.53
CA GLN A 213 -3.36 -2.57 2.50
C GLN A 213 -3.73 -2.09 3.91
N GLU A 214 -3.86 -3.02 4.86
CA GLU A 214 -4.10 -2.67 6.26
C GLU A 214 -2.98 -1.78 6.80
N SER A 215 -1.73 -2.20 6.61
CA SER A 215 -0.55 -1.46 7.07
C SER A 215 -0.45 -0.08 6.43
N GLN A 216 -0.77 0.06 5.14
CA GLN A 216 -0.74 1.33 4.42
C GLN A 216 -1.78 2.30 4.99
N SER A 217 -3.01 1.82 5.24
CA SER A 217 -4.08 2.65 5.81
C SER A 217 -3.72 3.12 7.23
N LEU A 218 -3.20 2.21 8.06
CA LEU A 218 -2.81 2.49 9.44
C LEU A 218 -1.61 3.45 9.50
N THR A 219 -0.54 3.15 8.77
CA THR A 219 0.68 3.99 8.76
C THR A 219 0.41 5.34 8.12
N GLY A 220 -0.42 5.42 7.08
CA GLY A 220 -0.84 6.69 6.48
C GLY A 220 -1.61 7.56 7.47
N LEU A 221 -2.58 6.98 8.19
CA LEU A 221 -3.35 7.68 9.22
C LEU A 221 -2.45 8.15 10.38
N LEU A 222 -1.60 7.27 10.89
CA LEU A 222 -0.67 7.60 11.98
C LEU A 222 0.34 8.67 11.55
N SER A 223 0.84 8.62 10.32
CA SER A 223 1.75 9.63 9.76
C SER A 223 1.05 10.97 9.63
N LEU A 224 -0.19 11.00 9.11
CA LEU A 224 -0.96 12.24 9.00
C LEU A 224 -1.25 12.85 10.37
N LEU A 225 -1.69 12.06 11.35
CA LEU A 225 -1.95 12.52 12.72
C LEU A 225 -0.66 13.02 13.40
N GLY A 226 0.43 12.25 13.27
CA GLY A 226 1.73 12.59 13.83
C GLY A 226 2.27 13.90 13.27
N VAL A 227 2.29 14.03 11.95
CA VAL A 227 2.73 15.25 11.26
C VAL A 227 1.83 16.43 11.62
N THR A 228 0.50 16.26 11.63
CA THR A 228 -0.45 17.30 12.02
C THR A 228 -0.16 17.82 13.43
N LEU A 229 0.06 16.91 14.39
CA LEU A 229 0.39 17.26 15.76
C LEU A 229 1.72 18.03 15.84
N VAL A 230 2.75 17.56 15.13
CA VAL A 230 4.07 18.22 15.09
C VAL A 230 3.96 19.64 14.53
N VAL A 231 3.27 19.85 13.40
CA VAL A 231 3.17 21.19 12.80
C VAL A 231 2.30 22.15 13.63
N ILE A 232 1.25 21.65 14.30
CA ILE A 232 0.45 22.47 15.21
C ILE A 232 1.30 22.91 16.41
N ILE A 233 2.13 22.01 16.97
CA ILE A 233 3.05 22.34 18.06
C ILE A 233 4.12 23.33 17.59
N LEU A 234 4.71 23.09 16.42
CA LEU A 234 5.75 23.92 15.82
C LEU A 234 5.27 25.36 15.64
N PHE A 235 4.09 25.54 15.03
CA PHE A 235 3.55 26.87 14.80
C PHE A 235 2.81 27.45 16.01
N ARG A 236 2.47 26.63 17.01
CA ARG A 236 1.59 26.99 18.13
C ARG A 236 0.25 27.58 17.66
N SER A 237 -0.24 27.08 16.53
CA SER A 237 -1.44 27.58 15.87
C SER A 237 -2.06 26.48 15.01
N ILE A 238 -3.33 26.17 15.29
CA ILE A 238 -4.10 25.17 14.53
C ILE A 238 -4.22 25.59 13.08
N TYR A 239 -4.46 26.88 12.82
CA TYR A 239 -4.60 27.38 11.46
C TYR A 239 -3.32 27.17 10.63
N TYR A 240 -2.16 27.62 11.13
CA TYR A 240 -0.90 27.46 10.40
C TYR A 240 -0.50 25.99 10.25
N GLY A 241 -0.76 25.15 11.27
CA GLY A 241 -0.54 23.72 11.19
C GLY A 241 -1.41 23.03 10.13
N LEU A 242 -2.72 23.29 10.11
CA LEU A 242 -3.60 22.72 9.09
C LEU A 242 -3.30 23.28 7.69
N ASN A 243 -2.86 24.55 7.61
CA ASN A 243 -2.52 25.17 6.35
C ASN A 243 -1.26 24.56 5.70
N SER A 244 -0.29 24.09 6.49
CA SER A 244 0.86 23.35 5.92
C SER A 244 0.44 22.02 5.32
N LEU A 245 -0.63 21.38 5.84
CA LEU A 245 -1.14 20.12 5.29
C LEU A 245 -1.78 20.30 3.90
N LEU A 246 -2.07 21.53 3.45
CA LEU A 246 -2.56 21.75 2.09
C LEU A 246 -1.53 21.31 1.03
N THR A 247 -0.22 21.40 1.33
CA THR A 247 0.80 20.88 0.41
C THR A 247 0.83 19.37 0.38
N VAL A 248 0.53 18.71 1.50
CA VAL A 248 0.39 17.26 1.60
C VAL A 248 -0.79 16.80 0.78
N VAL A 249 -1.98 17.35 1.04
CA VAL A 249 -3.22 16.95 0.34
C VAL A 249 -3.09 17.17 -1.16
N PHE A 250 -2.63 18.36 -1.58
CA PHE A 250 -2.47 18.64 -3.01
C PHE A 250 -1.35 17.82 -3.65
N GLY A 251 -0.21 17.69 -2.96
CA GLY A 251 0.94 16.93 -3.45
C GLY A 251 0.61 15.46 -3.69
N LEU A 252 -0.04 14.81 -2.71
CA LEU A 252 -0.52 13.44 -2.84
C LEU A 252 -1.63 13.34 -3.90
N ALA A 253 -2.69 14.15 -3.80
CA ALA A 253 -3.85 14.01 -4.67
C ALA A 253 -3.48 14.20 -6.15
N VAL A 254 -2.67 15.21 -6.47
CA VAL A 254 -2.20 15.45 -7.84
C VAL A 254 -1.08 14.50 -8.24
N GLY A 255 -0.18 14.16 -7.31
CA GLY A 255 0.90 13.20 -7.53
C GLY A 255 0.36 11.83 -7.93
N PHE A 256 -0.54 11.25 -7.13
CA PHE A 256 -1.23 10.00 -7.44
C PHE A 256 -2.15 10.12 -8.66
N GLY A 257 -2.80 11.27 -8.85
CA GLY A 257 -3.61 11.52 -10.04
C GLY A 257 -2.80 11.43 -11.33
N ILE A 258 -1.62 12.05 -11.37
CA ILE A 258 -0.73 11.96 -12.52
C ILE A 258 -0.07 10.60 -12.63
N TYR A 259 0.26 9.96 -11.51
CA TYR A 259 0.75 8.58 -11.49
C TYR A 259 -0.24 7.62 -12.17
N GLY A 260 -1.53 7.74 -11.85
CA GLY A 260 -2.61 6.97 -12.52
C GLY A 260 -2.85 7.37 -13.97
N LEU A 261 -2.65 8.65 -14.34
CA LEU A 261 -2.68 9.08 -15.75
C LEU A 261 -1.57 8.45 -16.59
N LEU A 262 -0.42 8.16 -15.99
CA LEU A 262 0.69 7.48 -16.65
C LEU A 262 0.46 5.96 -16.76
N GLY A 263 -0.63 5.44 -16.18
CA GLY A 263 -0.92 4.01 -16.16
C GLY A 263 0.02 3.22 -15.24
N LEU A 264 0.60 3.88 -14.24
CA LEU A 264 1.48 3.24 -13.26
C LEU A 264 0.66 2.73 -12.08
N ASN A 265 0.98 1.52 -11.63
CA ASN A 265 0.26 0.82 -10.57
C ASN A 265 1.03 0.88 -9.25
N ILE A 266 0.29 0.81 -8.14
CA ILE A 266 0.91 0.67 -6.82
C ILE A 266 1.08 -0.82 -6.55
N THR A 267 2.19 -1.15 -5.92
CA THR A 267 2.52 -2.51 -5.51
C THR A 267 2.58 -2.56 -3.98
N PRO A 268 2.35 -3.72 -3.36
CA PRO A 268 2.55 -3.87 -1.91
C PRO A 268 3.93 -3.38 -1.43
N GLN A 269 4.97 -3.52 -2.26
CA GLN A 269 6.34 -3.08 -1.99
C GLN A 269 6.47 -1.54 -1.97
N THR A 270 5.61 -0.82 -2.69
CA THR A 270 5.56 0.64 -2.73
C THR A 270 4.52 1.23 -1.77
N SER A 271 3.84 0.41 -0.97
CA SER A 271 2.80 0.83 0.00
C SER A 271 3.25 1.92 0.98
N GLY A 272 4.53 1.89 1.40
CA GLY A 272 5.13 2.89 2.29
C GLY A 272 5.29 4.30 1.68
N SER A 273 5.07 4.45 0.38
CA SER A 273 5.22 5.71 -0.35
C SER A 273 4.29 6.83 0.14
N ILE A 274 3.06 6.50 0.58
CA ILE A 274 2.11 7.49 1.11
C ILE A 274 2.67 8.13 2.38
N SER A 275 3.07 7.31 3.35
CA SER A 275 3.62 7.76 4.62
C SER A 275 4.90 8.58 4.43
N LEU A 276 5.78 8.15 3.52
CA LEU A 276 6.98 8.91 3.16
C LEU A 276 6.63 10.23 2.47
N GLY A 277 5.68 10.20 1.53
CA GLY A 277 5.19 11.36 0.79
C GLY A 277 4.59 12.42 1.70
N ILE A 278 3.86 12.03 2.75
CA ILE A 278 3.34 12.96 3.77
C ILE A 278 4.47 13.74 4.44
N GLY A 279 5.53 13.04 4.86
CA GLY A 279 6.69 13.65 5.51
C GLY A 279 7.44 14.63 4.60
N ILE A 280 7.67 14.25 3.35
CA ILE A 280 8.36 15.13 2.40
C ILE A 280 7.49 16.32 1.99
N ALA A 281 6.20 16.10 1.75
CA ALA A 281 5.30 17.14 1.25
C ALA A 281 5.01 18.23 2.30
N VAL A 282 4.96 17.89 3.59
CA VAL A 282 4.69 18.88 4.64
C VAL A 282 5.83 19.87 4.80
N ASP A 283 7.08 19.46 4.56
CA ASP A 283 8.26 20.32 4.67
C ASP A 283 8.17 21.51 3.71
N PHE A 284 7.61 21.30 2.51
CA PHE A 284 7.35 22.39 1.56
C PHE A 284 6.29 23.38 2.07
N GLY A 285 5.29 22.92 2.83
CA GLY A 285 4.27 23.80 3.41
C GLY A 285 4.80 24.63 4.59
N ILE A 286 5.72 24.07 5.38
CA ILE A 286 6.30 24.72 6.56
C ILE A 286 7.10 25.97 6.19
N GLN A 287 7.93 25.90 5.14
CA GLN A 287 8.84 26.99 4.73
C GLN A 287 8.15 28.34 4.42
N PRO A 288 7.15 28.42 3.52
CA PRO A 288 6.45 29.67 3.23
C PRO A 288 5.64 30.18 4.42
N ILE A 289 5.08 29.30 5.25
CA ILE A 289 4.32 29.70 6.45
C ILE A 289 5.24 30.33 7.49
N ALA A 290 6.38 29.68 7.78
CA ALA A 290 7.36 30.19 8.74
C ALA A 290 7.86 31.56 8.31
N ARG A 291 8.25 31.70 7.03
CA ARG A 291 8.74 32.97 6.50
C ARG A 291 7.67 34.05 6.47
N TYR A 292 6.44 33.73 6.06
CA TYR A 292 5.35 34.69 6.08
C TYR A 292 5.06 35.22 7.49
N ARG A 293 5.06 34.34 8.48
CA ARG A 293 4.80 34.73 9.87
C ARG A 293 5.89 35.64 10.44
N GLU A 294 7.15 35.39 10.10
CA GLU A 294 8.26 36.28 10.42
C GLU A 294 8.06 37.66 9.75
N GLU A 295 7.79 37.66 8.45
CA GLU A 295 7.60 38.88 7.64
C GLU A 295 6.37 39.69 8.06
N ARG A 296 5.31 39.08 8.60
CA ARG A 296 4.09 39.78 9.05
C ARG A 296 4.24 40.48 10.40
N GLN A 297 5.29 40.21 11.17
CA GLN A 297 5.53 40.95 12.43
C GLN A 297 5.80 42.43 12.17
N GLU A 298 6.43 42.75 11.04
CA GLU A 298 6.91 44.10 10.73
C GLU A 298 6.27 44.72 9.48
N ARG A 299 5.63 43.92 8.63
CA ARG A 299 5.15 44.34 7.30
C ARG A 299 3.66 44.06 7.10
N ASP A 300 3.04 44.80 6.19
CA ASP A 300 1.66 44.59 5.76
C ASP A 300 1.55 43.35 4.86
N ILE A 301 0.32 42.85 4.65
CA ILE A 301 0.02 41.62 3.89
C ILE A 301 0.80 41.56 2.57
N GLN A 302 0.81 42.68 1.83
CA GLN A 302 1.39 42.72 0.49
C GLN A 302 2.91 42.62 0.52
N LYS A 303 3.56 43.40 1.38
CA LYS A 303 5.02 43.37 1.51
C LYS A 303 5.48 42.03 2.08
N SER A 304 4.82 41.51 3.11
CA SER A 304 5.20 40.21 3.67
C SER A 304 5.07 39.08 2.66
N LEU A 305 4.01 39.08 1.85
CA LEU A 305 3.84 38.09 0.79
C LEU A 305 4.94 38.19 -0.27
N LYS A 306 5.25 39.41 -0.73
CA LYS A 306 6.34 39.63 -1.70
C LYS A 306 7.68 39.14 -1.15
N HIS A 307 8.04 39.53 0.07
CA HIS A 307 9.30 39.14 0.70
C HIS A 307 9.35 37.63 0.94
N THR A 308 8.27 37.03 1.44
CA THR A 308 8.15 35.56 1.59
C THR A 308 8.47 34.85 0.30
N LEU A 309 7.77 35.18 -0.79
CA LEU A 309 7.97 34.52 -2.09
C LEU A 309 9.40 34.72 -2.62
N THR A 310 9.96 35.93 -2.46
CA THR A 310 11.34 36.21 -2.92
C THR A 310 12.38 35.43 -2.08
N SER A 311 12.11 35.19 -0.80
CA SER A 311 13.02 34.47 0.10
C SER A 311 12.94 32.96 -0.02
N VAL A 312 11.76 32.38 -0.30
CA VAL A 312 11.58 30.93 -0.25
C VAL A 312 11.72 30.25 -1.61
N VAL A 313 11.43 30.92 -2.72
CA VAL A 313 11.44 30.28 -4.06
C VAL A 313 12.80 29.68 -4.40
N THR A 314 13.89 30.44 -4.26
CA THR A 314 15.24 29.98 -4.61
C THR A 314 15.69 28.78 -3.76
N PRO A 315 15.71 28.83 -2.41
CA PRO A 315 16.14 27.69 -1.61
C PRO A 315 15.21 26.48 -1.78
N MET A 316 13.90 26.68 -1.91
CA MET A 316 12.96 25.57 -2.15
C MET A 316 13.19 24.91 -3.50
N THR A 317 13.48 25.69 -4.55
CA THR A 317 13.76 25.14 -5.90
C THR A 317 15.02 24.28 -5.87
N VAL A 318 16.09 24.74 -5.19
CA VAL A 318 17.32 23.96 -5.04
C VAL A 318 17.05 22.66 -4.28
N GLY A 319 16.28 22.73 -3.19
CA GLY A 319 15.86 21.55 -2.43
C GLY A 319 15.03 20.56 -3.25
N LEU A 320 14.05 21.06 -4.03
CA LEU A 320 13.24 20.25 -4.94
C LEU A 320 14.10 19.54 -5.98
N ILE A 321 15.01 20.26 -6.64
CA ILE A 321 15.90 19.67 -7.66
C ILE A 321 16.77 18.58 -7.04
N ALA A 322 17.36 18.84 -5.86
CA ALA A 322 18.17 17.85 -5.17
C ALA A 322 17.36 16.61 -4.78
N ALA A 323 16.15 16.79 -4.24
CA ALA A 323 15.25 15.70 -3.87
C ALA A 323 14.83 14.88 -5.09
N ASN A 324 14.40 15.53 -6.17
CA ASN A 324 14.00 14.86 -7.40
C ASN A 324 15.17 14.12 -8.05
N ILE A 325 16.39 14.65 -8.02
CA ILE A 325 17.58 13.89 -8.47
C ILE A 325 17.74 12.62 -7.63
N GLY A 326 17.58 12.71 -6.31
CA GLY A 326 17.66 11.55 -5.41
C GLY A 326 16.55 10.51 -5.68
N PHE A 327 15.30 10.94 -5.84
CA PHE A 327 14.18 10.03 -6.12
C PHE A 327 14.28 9.41 -7.52
N LEU A 328 14.59 10.20 -8.54
CA LEU A 328 14.75 9.69 -9.90
C LEU A 328 16.00 8.83 -10.06
N ALA A 329 17.00 8.96 -9.18
CA ALA A 329 18.13 8.04 -9.17
C ALA A 329 17.70 6.59 -8.86
N LEU A 330 16.57 6.38 -8.16
CA LEU A 330 16.01 5.05 -7.93
C LEU A 330 15.58 4.36 -9.25
N ALA A 331 15.22 5.14 -10.27
CA ALA A 331 14.85 4.61 -11.58
C ALA A 331 16.04 4.07 -12.39
N PHE A 332 17.28 4.31 -11.96
CA PHE A 332 18.45 3.63 -12.55
C PHE A 332 18.65 2.22 -12.00
N GLY A 333 17.94 1.85 -10.93
CA GLY A 333 17.95 0.48 -10.42
C GLY A 333 17.27 -0.48 -11.40
N LYS A 334 17.72 -1.74 -11.42
CA LYS A 334 17.04 -2.80 -12.17
C LYS A 334 15.71 -3.20 -11.54
N LEU A 335 15.51 -2.90 -10.25
CA LEU A 335 14.30 -3.27 -9.54
C LEU A 335 13.18 -2.27 -9.88
N THR A 336 12.14 -2.76 -10.56
CA THR A 336 11.00 -1.95 -11.04
C THR A 336 10.31 -1.19 -9.91
N PHE A 337 10.07 -1.83 -8.77
CA PHE A 337 9.41 -1.19 -7.62
C PHE A 337 10.20 0.02 -7.06
N LEU A 338 11.53 0.04 -7.18
CA LEU A 338 12.34 1.21 -6.79
C LEU A 338 12.12 2.38 -7.75
N SER A 339 12.00 2.09 -9.06
CA SER A 339 11.70 3.10 -10.07
C SER A 339 10.31 3.72 -9.84
N ASP A 340 9.31 2.89 -9.54
CA ASP A 340 7.94 3.31 -9.21
C ASP A 340 7.89 4.20 -7.98
N LEU A 341 8.57 3.78 -6.90
CA LEU A 341 8.72 4.59 -5.70
C LEU A 341 9.38 5.95 -6.02
N GLY A 342 10.42 5.95 -6.85
CA GLY A 342 11.12 7.16 -7.28
C GLY A 342 10.20 8.13 -8.04
N TYR A 343 9.45 7.63 -9.02
CA TYR A 343 8.52 8.45 -9.80
C TYR A 343 7.41 9.03 -8.92
N LEU A 344 6.82 8.21 -8.06
CA LEU A 344 5.73 8.64 -7.18
C LEU A 344 6.17 9.74 -6.20
N LEU A 345 7.35 9.60 -5.60
CA LEU A 345 7.90 10.60 -4.69
C LEU A 345 8.30 11.89 -5.41
N ALA A 346 8.90 11.78 -6.61
CA ALA A 346 9.26 12.94 -7.42
C ALA A 346 8.00 13.75 -7.84
N LEU A 347 6.93 13.06 -8.26
CA LEU A 347 5.65 13.70 -8.57
C LEU A 347 5.06 14.37 -7.33
N THR A 348 4.92 13.62 -6.23
CA THR A 348 4.36 14.12 -4.97
C THR A 348 5.08 15.37 -4.48
N THR A 349 6.41 15.34 -4.47
CA THR A 349 7.28 16.45 -4.03
C THR A 349 7.15 17.66 -4.94
N THR A 350 7.08 17.44 -6.25
CA THR A 350 6.91 18.51 -7.25
C THR A 350 5.58 19.23 -7.08
N PHE A 351 4.48 18.49 -6.87
CA PHE A 351 3.17 19.10 -6.66
C PHE A 351 3.02 19.72 -5.26
N ALA A 352 3.67 19.16 -4.23
CA ALA A 352 3.76 19.79 -2.92
C ALA A 352 4.48 21.15 -2.98
N TYR A 353 5.58 21.23 -3.74
CA TYR A 353 6.27 22.49 -4.02
C TYR A 353 5.37 23.51 -4.74
N ILE A 354 4.62 23.07 -5.76
CA ILE A 354 3.65 23.94 -6.45
C ILE A 354 2.61 24.47 -5.46
N ALA A 355 2.02 23.62 -4.63
CA ALA A 355 1.06 24.02 -3.59
C ALA A 355 1.67 25.03 -2.61
N ALA A 356 2.93 24.83 -2.23
CA ALA A 356 3.62 25.70 -1.28
C ALA A 356 3.84 27.13 -1.81
N LEU A 357 3.95 27.31 -3.13
CA LEU A 357 4.09 28.63 -3.75
C LEU A 357 2.76 29.24 -4.22
N THR A 358 1.67 28.47 -4.17
CA THR A 358 0.37 28.86 -4.74
C THR A 358 -0.73 28.83 -3.69
N ILE A 359 -1.14 27.62 -3.28
CA ILE A 359 -2.26 27.35 -2.37
C ILE A 359 -1.96 27.88 -0.98
N VAL A 360 -0.77 27.59 -0.44
CA VAL A 360 -0.41 27.98 0.92
C VAL A 360 -0.41 29.51 1.09
N PRO A 361 0.30 30.31 0.27
CA PRO A 361 0.27 31.76 0.41
C PRO A 361 -1.11 32.35 0.12
N ALA A 362 -1.87 31.79 -0.81
CA ALA A 362 -3.25 32.23 -1.07
C ALA A 362 -4.15 32.00 0.15
N SER A 363 -4.10 30.81 0.76
CA SER A 363 -4.87 30.50 1.96
C SER A 363 -4.51 31.44 3.11
N ILE A 364 -3.22 31.70 3.34
CA ILE A 364 -2.76 32.62 4.38
C ILE A 364 -3.32 34.03 4.14
N VAL A 365 -3.21 34.55 2.92
CA VAL A 365 -3.72 35.89 2.58
C VAL A 365 -5.24 35.96 2.74
N PHE A 366 -5.97 34.90 2.40
CA PHE A 366 -7.41 34.84 2.61
C PHE A 366 -7.76 34.94 4.10
N TYR A 367 -7.09 34.15 4.93
CA TYR A 367 -7.31 34.17 6.38
C TYR A 367 -6.98 35.52 7.01
N ASP A 368 -5.85 36.10 6.61
CA ASP A 368 -5.33 37.36 7.16
C ASP A 368 -6.07 38.60 6.64
N LYS A 369 -6.88 38.47 5.58
CA LYS A 369 -7.71 39.55 5.02
C LYS A 369 -9.15 39.52 5.53
N TYR A 370 -9.70 38.34 5.77
CA TYR A 370 -11.14 38.16 6.05
C TYR A 370 -11.45 37.63 7.45
N ILE A 371 -10.50 37.00 8.14
CA ILE A 371 -10.74 36.33 9.42
C ILE A 371 -10.04 37.04 10.57
N THR A 372 -8.82 37.55 10.39
CA THR A 372 -8.10 38.22 11.50
C THR A 372 -7.28 39.44 11.05
N ASP A 373 -7.36 40.55 11.80
CA ASP A 373 -6.47 41.73 11.62
C ASP A 373 -5.10 41.57 12.32
N LYS A 374 -4.90 40.50 13.12
CA LYS A 374 -3.64 40.14 13.80
C LYS A 374 -3.47 38.63 13.94
N ILE A 375 -2.23 38.16 13.81
CA ILE A 375 -1.78 36.77 13.93
C ILE A 375 -2.47 36.06 15.13
N PRO A 376 -3.14 34.91 14.94
CA PRO A 376 -3.63 34.10 16.04
C PRO A 376 -2.45 33.33 16.62
N ASP A 377 -1.70 33.98 17.50
CA ASP A 377 -0.98 33.26 18.54
C ASP A 377 -2.05 32.74 19.49
N ILE A 378 -2.10 31.42 19.69
CA ILE A 378 -2.77 30.85 20.85
C ILE A 378 -2.07 31.47 22.06
N ASN A 379 -2.68 32.53 22.59
CA ASN A 379 -2.06 33.39 23.56
C ASN A 379 -2.13 32.69 24.92
N ILE A 380 -1.24 31.70 25.14
CA ILE A 380 -1.10 31.00 26.42
C ILE A 380 -0.83 32.01 27.53
N LYS A 381 -0.31 33.23 27.24
CA LYS A 381 -0.23 34.31 28.24
C LYS A 381 -1.60 34.68 28.82
N GLN A 382 -2.70 34.62 28.07
CA GLN A 382 -4.04 34.84 28.63
C GLN A 382 -4.52 33.66 29.49
N LEU A 383 -4.13 32.42 29.17
CA LEU A 383 -4.41 31.26 30.03
C LEU A 383 -3.57 31.31 31.32
N TYR A 384 -2.29 31.64 31.23
CA TYR A 384 -1.39 31.82 32.36
C TYR A 384 -1.86 32.95 33.27
N TYR A 385 -2.26 34.10 32.69
CA TYR A 385 -2.77 35.24 33.45
C TYR A 385 -4.15 34.97 34.10
N LYS A 386 -4.98 34.08 33.53
CA LYS A 386 -6.22 33.61 34.17
C LYS A 386 -5.94 32.64 35.33
N VAL A 387 -4.95 31.77 35.20
CA VAL A 387 -4.61 30.78 36.25
C VAL A 387 -3.85 31.43 37.41
N THR A 388 -2.96 32.40 37.17
CA THR A 388 -2.23 33.11 38.25
C THR A 388 -3.04 34.20 38.96
N LYS A 389 -4.23 34.56 38.47
CA LYS A 389 -5.17 35.44 39.21
C LYS A 389 -6.25 34.67 39.98
N GLN A 390 -6.27 33.34 39.88
CA GLN A 390 -7.18 32.46 40.62
C GLN A 390 -6.45 31.57 41.65
N SER A 391 -5.12 31.69 41.75
CA SER A 391 -4.30 31.24 42.87
C SER A 391 -3.87 32.44 43.71
#